data_AF-A0A401PB15-F1
#
_entry.id   AF-A0A401PB15-F1
#
_cell.length_a   1.000
_cell.length_b   1.000
_cell.length_c   1.000
_cell.angle_alpha   90.00
_cell.angle_beta   90.00
_cell.angle_gamma   90.00
#
_symmetry.space_group_name_H-M   'P 1'
#
loop_
_entity.id
_entity.type
_entity.pdbx_description
1 polymer ?
#
loop_
_entity_poly.entity_id
_entity_poly.type
_entity_poly.pdbx_seq_one_letter_code
_entity_poly.pdbx_strand_id
1 'polypeptide(L)'
;MTKATKGKDENFILEILEMKNHYSEEKPKCKRDAKNLYHKLVKLEYAILTIVWEEVLERFNKTKLRENSADRIAYYESEAKALCEDITSSYSDASKRIVTKKFSDGTSGIASLRGADKFRIEVLHQLYDCLVIQLRKRIDPYEQIAKRFKFLSELVNNSEIDEDNIKLIISYSKDDIDHKLVNECYQFKEYLETP
;
A
#
# COMPACT_ATOMS: atom_id res chain seq x y z
N MET A 1 22.43 13.53 10.73
CA MET A 1 21.17 12.78 10.56
C MET A 1 20.76 12.81 9.10
N THR A 2 21.16 11.83 8.29
CA THR A 2 20.49 11.41 7.03
C THR A 2 21.24 10.21 6.49
N LYS A 3 20.66 9.01 6.62
CA LYS A 3 21.05 7.79 5.87
C LYS A 3 20.13 6.65 6.33
N ALA A 4 19.04 6.43 5.59
CA ALA A 4 18.28 5.17 5.67
C ALA A 4 17.30 4.92 4.49
N THR A 5 17.31 5.71 3.41
CA THR A 5 16.40 5.48 2.26
C THR A 5 17.10 4.97 0.99
N LYS A 6 18.44 5.04 0.91
CA LYS A 6 19.19 4.73 -0.32
C LYS A 6 19.16 3.25 -0.78
N GLY A 7 18.66 2.32 0.05
CA GLY A 7 18.80 0.87 -0.20
C GLY A 7 17.70 0.19 -1.02
N LYS A 8 16.54 0.83 -1.29
CA LYS A 8 15.40 0.17 -1.96
C LYS A 8 15.16 0.64 -3.39
N ASP A 9 15.39 1.91 -3.69
CA ASP A 9 15.41 2.43 -5.06
C ASP A 9 16.46 1.71 -5.91
N GLU A 10 17.63 1.43 -5.32
CA GLU A 10 18.70 0.62 -5.93
C GLU A 10 18.19 -0.80 -6.25
N ASN A 11 17.28 -1.38 -5.46
CA ASN A 11 16.79 -2.74 -5.66
C ASN A 11 15.84 -2.86 -6.86
N PHE A 12 14.95 -1.87 -7.10
CA PHE A 12 14.08 -1.87 -8.29
C PHE A 12 14.86 -1.62 -9.58
N ILE A 13 15.87 -0.74 -9.53
CA ILE A 13 16.78 -0.47 -10.65
C ILE A 13 17.60 -1.72 -10.97
N LEU A 14 18.14 -2.38 -9.94
CA LEU A 14 18.86 -3.64 -10.08
C LEU A 14 17.95 -4.74 -10.64
N GLU A 15 16.70 -4.88 -10.18
CA GLU A 15 15.74 -5.85 -10.73
C GLU A 15 15.42 -5.58 -12.21
N ILE A 16 15.23 -4.31 -12.62
CA ILE A 16 15.00 -3.96 -14.03
C ILE A 16 16.24 -4.26 -14.89
N LEU A 17 17.43 -3.93 -14.41
CA LEU A 17 18.70 -4.17 -15.09
C LEU A 17 19.05 -5.67 -15.15
N GLU A 18 18.80 -6.41 -14.08
CA GLU A 18 18.94 -7.87 -14.02
C GLU A 18 17.94 -8.54 -14.96
N MET A 19 16.68 -8.11 -14.99
CA MET A 19 15.71 -8.56 -15.97
C MET A 19 16.23 -8.33 -17.39
N LYS A 20 16.70 -7.12 -17.70
CA LYS A 20 17.29 -6.76 -19.02
C LYS A 20 18.41 -7.71 -19.43
N ASN A 21 19.28 -8.07 -18.49
CA ASN A 21 20.43 -8.92 -18.75
C ASN A 21 20.04 -10.42 -18.86
N HIS A 22 19.19 -10.92 -17.96
CA HIS A 22 18.90 -12.35 -17.82
C HIS A 22 17.97 -12.92 -18.90
N TYR A 23 16.97 -12.18 -19.41
CA TYR A 23 16.05 -12.78 -20.40
C TYR A 23 16.71 -13.04 -21.76
N SER A 24 17.92 -12.52 -22.00
CA SER A 24 18.64 -12.74 -23.25
C SER A 24 19.05 -14.22 -23.44
N GLU A 25 19.26 -14.94 -22.33
CA GLU A 25 19.79 -16.30 -22.25
C GLU A 25 18.72 -17.39 -21.98
N GLU A 26 17.46 -17.00 -21.74
CA GLU A 26 16.39 -17.93 -21.35
C GLU A 26 15.65 -18.63 -22.51
N LYS A 27 14.88 -19.68 -22.16
CA LYS A 27 13.99 -20.41 -23.09
C LYS A 27 13.01 -19.45 -23.79
N PRO A 28 12.62 -19.70 -25.05
CA PRO A 28 11.89 -18.73 -25.90
C PRO A 28 10.58 -18.18 -25.31
N LYS A 29 9.85 -18.98 -24.52
CA LYS A 29 8.60 -18.56 -23.87
C LYS A 29 8.87 -17.64 -22.67
N CYS A 30 9.78 -18.04 -21.77
CA CYS A 30 10.21 -17.25 -20.63
C CYS A 30 10.84 -15.91 -21.07
N LYS A 31 11.67 -15.95 -22.12
CA LYS A 31 12.24 -14.75 -22.75
C LYS A 31 11.18 -13.76 -23.23
N ARG A 32 10.09 -14.26 -23.82
CA ARG A 32 8.98 -13.41 -24.28
C ARG A 32 8.23 -12.78 -23.11
N ASP A 33 7.96 -13.57 -22.07
CA ASP A 33 7.21 -13.12 -20.90
C ASP A 33 8.02 -12.10 -20.08
N ALA A 34 9.30 -12.37 -19.84
CA ALA A 34 10.23 -11.46 -19.19
C ALA A 34 10.42 -10.16 -20.00
N LYS A 35 10.56 -10.25 -21.33
CA LYS A 35 10.59 -9.08 -22.21
C LYS A 35 9.31 -8.27 -22.10
N ASN A 36 8.14 -8.90 -22.14
CA ASN A 36 6.85 -8.20 -22.02
C ASN A 36 6.70 -7.52 -20.65
N LEU A 37 7.20 -8.16 -19.59
CA LEU A 37 7.19 -7.59 -18.25
C LEU A 37 8.13 -6.39 -18.15
N TYR A 38 9.36 -6.49 -18.67
CA TYR A 38 10.30 -5.37 -18.76
C TYR A 38 9.68 -4.14 -19.44
N HIS A 39 9.05 -4.32 -20.61
CA HIS A 39 8.40 -3.22 -21.33
C HIS A 39 7.20 -2.61 -20.58
N LYS A 40 6.62 -3.31 -19.60
CA LYS A 40 5.60 -2.74 -18.71
C LYS A 40 6.25 -1.95 -17.59
N LEU A 41 7.26 -2.50 -16.94
CA LEU A 41 7.94 -1.89 -15.78
C LEU A 41 8.63 -0.57 -16.14
N VAL A 42 9.13 -0.45 -17.37
CA VAL A 42 9.80 0.75 -17.88
C VAL A 42 8.84 1.90 -18.23
N LYS A 43 7.52 1.66 -18.21
CA LYS A 43 6.54 2.73 -18.43
C LYS A 43 6.46 3.65 -17.21
N LEU A 44 6.34 4.93 -17.47
CA LEU A 44 6.24 5.97 -16.44
C LEU A 44 5.13 5.68 -15.42
N GLU A 45 3.97 5.18 -15.87
CA GLU A 45 2.86 4.82 -14.99
C GLU A 45 3.23 3.76 -13.95
N TYR A 46 4.02 2.75 -14.35
CA TYR A 46 4.44 1.68 -13.45
C TYR A 46 5.52 2.15 -12.49
N ALA A 47 6.47 2.97 -12.96
CA ALA A 47 7.48 3.58 -12.09
C ALA A 47 6.85 4.50 -11.03
N ILE A 48 5.87 5.33 -11.40
CA ILE A 48 5.13 6.16 -10.45
C ILE A 48 4.39 5.29 -9.44
N LEU A 49 3.73 4.21 -9.88
CA LEU A 49 3.04 3.29 -8.97
C LEU A 49 4.00 2.63 -7.98
N THR A 50 5.21 2.24 -8.40
CA THR A 50 6.22 1.68 -7.49
C THR A 50 6.56 2.66 -6.36
N ILE A 51 6.83 3.93 -6.68
CA ILE A 51 7.17 4.94 -5.68
C ILE A 51 5.98 5.25 -4.76
N VAL A 52 4.77 5.37 -5.32
CA VAL A 52 3.55 5.56 -4.54
C VAL A 52 3.35 4.40 -3.56
N TRP A 53 3.52 3.16 -4.01
CA TRP A 53 3.37 1.97 -3.17
C TRP A 53 4.45 1.89 -2.09
N GLU A 54 5.69 2.23 -2.40
CA GLU A 54 6.75 2.30 -1.40
C GLU A 54 6.39 3.27 -0.28
N GLU A 55 5.95 4.48 -0.62
CA GLU A 55 5.58 5.45 0.40
C GLU A 55 4.32 5.01 1.18
N VAL A 56 3.34 4.41 0.51
CA VAL A 56 2.16 3.83 1.19
C VAL A 56 2.60 2.75 2.18
N LEU A 57 3.50 1.84 1.78
CA LEU A 57 4.04 0.79 2.65
C LEU A 57 4.87 1.38 3.81
N GLU A 58 5.68 2.39 3.55
CA GLU A 58 6.44 3.09 4.59
C GLU A 58 5.51 3.77 5.59
N ARG A 59 4.43 4.41 5.12
CA ARG A 59 3.40 5.03 5.96
C ARG A 59 2.62 4.00 6.78
N PHE A 60 2.30 2.83 6.22
CA PHE A 60 1.75 1.72 7.01
C PHE A 60 2.70 1.28 8.12
N ASN A 61 4.01 1.28 7.86
CA ASN A 61 5.01 0.91 8.86
C ASN A 61 5.32 2.02 9.88
N LYS A 62 5.05 3.30 9.57
CA LYS A 62 5.43 4.45 10.43
C LYS A 62 4.26 5.27 11.00
N THR A 63 3.03 5.06 10.57
CA THR A 63 1.78 5.72 11.03
C THR A 63 1.93 7.14 11.59
N LYS A 64 1.91 8.17 10.73
CA LYS A 64 1.27 9.49 11.01
C LYS A 64 0.74 10.13 9.70
N LEU A 65 -0.35 10.90 9.83
CA LEU A 65 -1.28 11.34 8.78
C LEU A 65 -0.81 12.47 7.83
N ARG A 66 -1.36 12.39 6.61
CA ARG A 66 -1.91 13.41 5.67
C ARG A 66 -1.08 14.64 5.26
N GLU A 67 -0.73 14.69 3.98
CA GLU A 67 -0.34 15.91 3.24
C GLU A 67 -0.79 15.84 1.76
N ASN A 68 -0.97 17.02 1.15
CA ASN A 68 -1.67 17.31 -0.12
C ASN A 68 -1.24 16.44 -1.33
N SER A 69 -2.23 16.07 -2.17
CA SER A 69 -2.07 15.08 -3.24
C SER A 69 -1.53 15.62 -4.58
N ALA A 70 -1.67 16.91 -4.87
CA ALA A 70 -1.25 17.47 -6.17
C ALA A 70 0.28 17.62 -6.26
N ASP A 71 0.90 18.21 -5.23
CA ASP A 71 2.36 18.41 -5.18
C ASP A 71 3.13 17.08 -5.17
N ARG A 72 2.52 16.04 -4.58
CA ARG A 72 3.11 14.69 -4.52
C ARG A 72 3.13 13.98 -5.86
N ILE A 73 2.17 14.22 -6.77
CA ILE A 73 2.21 13.62 -8.11
C ILE A 73 3.40 14.16 -8.91
N ALA A 74 3.62 15.48 -8.87
CA ALA A 74 4.78 16.08 -9.52
C ALA A 74 6.10 15.55 -8.93
N TYR A 75 6.15 15.37 -7.61
CA TYR A 75 7.27 14.74 -6.92
C TYR A 75 7.50 13.30 -7.41
N TYR A 76 6.47 12.45 -7.43
CA TYR A 76 6.60 11.06 -7.88
C TYR A 76 6.98 10.95 -9.35
N GLU A 77 6.50 11.85 -10.20
CA GLU A 77 6.92 11.90 -11.61
C GLU A 77 8.41 12.21 -11.75
N SER A 78 8.90 13.15 -10.95
CA SER A 78 10.32 13.52 -10.94
C SER A 78 11.19 12.37 -10.45
N GLU A 79 10.83 11.78 -9.31
CA GLU A 79 11.53 10.63 -8.73
C GLU A 79 11.49 9.42 -9.69
N ALA A 80 10.34 9.13 -10.30
CA ALA A 80 10.19 8.02 -11.26
C ALA A 80 11.14 8.17 -12.44
N LYS A 81 11.26 9.38 -12.99
CA LYS A 81 12.18 9.65 -14.11
C LYS A 81 13.66 9.57 -13.69
N ALA A 82 13.95 9.82 -12.42
CA ALA A 82 15.31 9.73 -11.88
C ALA A 82 15.75 8.29 -11.58
N LEU A 83 14.82 7.32 -11.48
CA LEU A 83 15.14 5.93 -11.16
C LEU A 83 15.98 5.25 -12.26
N CYS A 84 15.62 5.37 -13.53
CA CYS A 84 16.33 4.66 -14.60
C CYS A 84 16.20 5.39 -15.94
N GLU A 85 17.30 5.48 -16.70
CA GLU A 85 17.35 6.14 -18.02
C GLU A 85 16.41 5.49 -19.04
N ASP A 86 16.12 4.19 -18.88
CA ASP A 86 15.22 3.48 -19.79
C ASP A 86 13.75 3.92 -19.60
N ILE A 87 13.39 4.54 -18.47
CA ILE A 87 12.00 4.93 -18.17
C ILE A 87 11.47 5.92 -19.19
N THR A 88 10.27 5.65 -19.71
CA THR A 88 9.65 6.50 -20.73
C THR A 88 9.44 7.93 -20.21
N SER A 89 9.92 8.93 -20.94
CA SER A 89 9.77 10.35 -20.56
C SER A 89 8.31 10.84 -20.48
N SER A 90 7.38 10.15 -21.15
CA SER A 90 5.97 10.51 -21.22
C SER A 90 5.06 9.31 -20.98
N TYR A 91 3.87 9.58 -20.46
CA TYR A 91 2.79 8.61 -20.31
C TYR A 91 2.45 7.86 -21.61
N SER A 92 2.10 6.59 -21.49
CA SER A 92 1.89 5.66 -22.61
C SER A 92 0.70 6.02 -23.52
N ASP A 93 -0.20 6.87 -23.04
CA ASP A 93 -1.38 7.36 -23.75
C ASP A 93 -1.16 8.71 -24.45
N ALA A 94 -0.08 9.42 -24.15
CA ALA A 94 0.29 10.67 -24.82
C ALA A 94 0.39 10.48 -26.35
N SER A 95 0.94 9.34 -26.79
CA SER A 95 1.10 8.99 -28.21
C SER A 95 -0.09 8.22 -28.82
N LYS A 96 -1.14 7.91 -28.05
CA LYS A 96 -2.29 7.14 -28.57
C LYS A 96 -3.20 8.01 -29.43
N ARG A 97 -3.54 7.54 -30.63
CA ARG A 97 -4.47 8.20 -31.57
C ARG A 97 -5.85 8.40 -30.91
N ILE A 98 -6.36 9.63 -30.89
CA ILE A 98 -7.75 9.91 -30.47
C ILE A 98 -8.68 9.41 -31.56
N VAL A 99 -9.65 8.56 -31.18
CA VAL A 99 -10.75 8.16 -32.06
C VAL A 99 -11.96 8.98 -31.68
N THR A 100 -12.18 10.11 -32.37
CA THR A 100 -13.42 10.88 -32.23
C THR A 100 -14.54 10.18 -33.00
N LYS A 101 -15.58 9.72 -32.28
CA LYS A 101 -16.87 9.42 -32.92
C LYS A 101 -17.57 10.75 -33.23
N LYS A 102 -17.89 10.99 -34.50
CA LYS A 102 -18.79 12.07 -34.88
C LYS A 102 -20.22 11.62 -34.63
N PHE A 103 -20.97 12.38 -33.85
CA PHE A 103 -22.40 12.16 -33.70
C PHE A 103 -23.14 12.77 -34.90
N SER A 104 -24.36 12.30 -35.17
CA SER A 104 -25.18 12.73 -36.32
C SER A 104 -25.56 14.20 -36.29
N ASP A 105 -25.48 14.85 -35.13
CA ASP A 105 -25.72 16.28 -34.92
C ASP A 105 -24.47 17.15 -35.16
N GLY A 106 -23.35 16.55 -35.61
CA GLY A 106 -22.09 17.25 -35.85
C GLY A 106 -21.30 17.58 -34.59
N THR A 107 -21.83 17.28 -33.40
CA THR A 107 -21.05 17.41 -32.16
C THR A 107 -20.03 16.28 -32.07
N SER A 108 -18.81 16.62 -31.66
CA SER A 108 -17.81 15.66 -31.25
C SER A 108 -17.82 15.61 -29.73
N GLY A 109 -18.54 14.66 -29.16
CA GLY A 109 -18.41 14.37 -27.74
C GLY A 109 -17.07 13.69 -27.50
N ILE A 110 -16.27 14.26 -26.59
CA ILE A 110 -15.45 13.59 -25.57
C ILE A 110 -14.28 14.53 -25.22
N ALA A 111 -14.27 15.01 -23.97
CA ALA A 111 -13.04 15.47 -23.33
C ALA A 111 -12.13 14.26 -23.15
N SER A 112 -11.19 14.05 -24.08
CA SER A 112 -10.21 12.98 -23.97
C SER A 112 -9.15 13.39 -22.96
N LEU A 113 -9.26 12.90 -21.73
CA LEU A 113 -8.16 12.98 -20.76
C LEU A 113 -6.93 12.27 -21.33
N ARG A 114 -5.75 12.86 -21.11
CA ARG A 114 -4.45 12.33 -21.60
C ARG A 114 -3.37 12.51 -20.54
N GLY A 115 -2.38 11.63 -20.58
CA GLY A 115 -1.18 11.72 -19.77
C GLY A 115 -1.49 11.68 -18.28
N ALA A 116 -0.91 12.64 -17.53
CA ALA A 116 -1.04 12.72 -16.09
C ALA A 116 -2.51 12.77 -15.62
N ASP A 117 -3.38 13.51 -16.30
CA ASP A 117 -4.79 13.61 -15.91
C ASP A 117 -5.53 12.29 -16.05
N LYS A 118 -5.24 11.56 -17.13
CA LYS A 118 -5.82 10.25 -17.35
C LYS A 118 -5.32 9.24 -16.32
N PHE A 119 -4.00 9.19 -16.09
CA PHE A 119 -3.41 8.34 -15.08
C PHE A 119 -3.96 8.65 -13.68
N ARG A 120 -4.05 9.94 -13.32
CA ARG A 120 -4.59 10.39 -12.03
C ARG A 120 -6.03 9.92 -11.81
N ILE A 121 -6.89 10.08 -12.82
CA ILE A 121 -8.32 9.76 -12.70
C ILE A 121 -8.59 8.25 -12.84
N GLU A 122 -8.04 7.61 -13.86
CA GLU A 122 -8.38 6.23 -14.19
C GLU A 122 -7.56 5.21 -13.40
N VAL A 123 -6.41 5.57 -12.85
CA VAL A 123 -5.53 4.63 -12.13
C VAL A 123 -5.38 5.04 -10.68
N LEU A 124 -4.88 6.25 -10.41
CA LEU A 124 -4.53 6.65 -9.05
C LEU A 124 -5.76 6.80 -8.14
N HIS A 125 -6.82 7.48 -8.59
CA HIS A 125 -8.04 7.60 -7.79
C HIS A 125 -8.73 6.26 -7.56
N GLN A 126 -8.82 5.41 -8.59
CA GLN A 126 -9.38 4.06 -8.43
C GLN A 126 -8.61 3.22 -7.40
N LEU A 127 -7.28 3.35 -7.40
CA LEU A 127 -6.41 2.70 -6.41
C LEU A 127 -6.67 3.25 -5.00
N TYR A 128 -6.77 4.57 -4.84
CA TYR A 128 -7.12 5.17 -3.55
C TYR A 128 -8.50 4.73 -3.06
N ASP A 129 -9.51 4.70 -3.92
CA ASP A 129 -10.85 4.24 -3.56
C ASP A 129 -10.82 2.77 -3.12
N CYS A 130 -10.11 1.91 -3.86
CA CYS A 130 -9.93 0.51 -3.48
C CYS A 130 -9.22 0.39 -2.13
N LEU A 131 -8.14 1.14 -1.91
CA LEU A 131 -7.40 1.13 -0.65
C LEU A 131 -8.29 1.57 0.52
N VAL A 132 -9.06 2.65 0.36
CA VAL A 132 -10.01 3.14 1.37
C VAL A 132 -11.07 2.07 1.67
N ILE A 133 -11.63 1.42 0.65
CA ILE A 133 -12.62 0.34 0.84
C ILE A 133 -12.01 -0.82 1.62
N GLN A 134 -10.81 -1.28 1.24
CA GLN A 134 -10.15 -2.40 1.92
C GLN A 134 -9.77 -2.06 3.36
N LEU A 135 -9.34 -0.83 3.62
CA LEU A 135 -9.03 -0.36 4.98
C LEU A 135 -10.29 -0.28 5.84
N ARG A 136 -11.40 0.26 5.30
CA ARG A 136 -12.68 0.28 5.99
C ARG A 136 -13.19 -1.13 6.31
N LYS A 137 -13.02 -2.10 5.40
CA LYS A 137 -13.38 -3.50 5.70
C LYS A 137 -12.59 -4.10 6.88
N ARG A 138 -11.39 -3.60 7.15
CA ARG A 138 -10.51 -4.11 8.22
C ARG A 138 -10.61 -3.33 9.52
N ILE A 139 -11.10 -2.09 9.49
CA ILE A 139 -11.20 -1.28 10.70
C ILE A 139 -12.18 -1.92 11.70
N ASP A 140 -13.36 -2.39 11.25
CA ASP A 140 -14.36 -2.93 12.17
C ASP A 140 -13.87 -4.21 12.88
N PRO A 141 -13.28 -5.21 12.18
CA PRO A 141 -12.68 -6.37 12.85
C PRO A 141 -11.55 -6.01 13.80
N TYR A 142 -10.65 -5.08 13.42
CA TYR A 142 -9.55 -4.67 14.29
C TYR A 142 -10.04 -3.91 15.52
N GLU A 143 -11.07 -3.06 15.39
CA GLU A 143 -11.69 -2.39 16.51
C GLU A 143 -12.35 -3.40 17.46
N GLN A 144 -13.00 -4.43 16.93
CA GLN A 144 -13.54 -5.53 17.75
C GLN A 144 -12.45 -6.30 18.49
N ILE A 145 -11.35 -6.66 17.81
CA ILE A 145 -10.21 -7.35 18.43
C ILE A 145 -9.59 -6.47 19.51
N ALA A 146 -9.35 -5.19 19.22
CA ALA A 146 -8.79 -4.23 20.18
C ALA A 146 -9.71 -4.06 21.40
N LYS A 147 -11.03 -4.01 21.21
CA LYS A 147 -12.01 -3.96 22.30
C LYS A 147 -12.00 -5.23 23.15
N ARG A 148 -11.93 -6.41 22.53
CA ARG A 148 -11.85 -7.69 23.25
C ARG A 148 -10.57 -7.78 24.07
N PHE A 149 -9.40 -7.55 23.46
CA PHE A 149 -8.12 -7.68 24.15
C PHE A 149 -7.65 -6.40 24.84
N LYS A 150 -8.56 -5.45 25.10
CA LYS A 150 -8.25 -4.17 25.76
C LYS A 150 -7.60 -4.38 27.13
N PHE A 151 -7.99 -5.43 27.84
CA PHE A 151 -7.46 -5.78 29.16
C PHE A 151 -5.94 -5.94 29.18
N LEU A 152 -5.30 -6.34 28.07
CA LEU A 152 -3.83 -6.43 27.98
C LEU A 152 -3.18 -5.06 28.12
N SER A 153 -3.78 -4.02 27.54
CA SER A 153 -3.33 -2.64 27.69
C SER A 153 -3.58 -2.15 29.12
N GLU A 154 -4.71 -2.52 29.72
CA GLU A 154 -5.05 -2.16 31.10
C GLU A 154 -4.06 -2.76 32.11
N LEU A 155 -3.63 -4.01 31.85
CA LEU A 155 -2.64 -4.74 32.62
C LEU A 155 -1.26 -4.05 32.62
N VAL A 156 -0.80 -3.59 31.45
CA VAL A 156 0.51 -2.92 31.31
C VAL A 156 0.49 -1.51 31.90
N ASN A 157 -0.64 -0.81 31.81
CA ASN A 157 -0.77 0.57 32.27
C ASN A 157 -1.21 0.70 33.74
N ASN A 158 -1.26 -0.42 34.48
CA ASN A 158 -1.75 -0.50 35.87
C ASN A 158 -3.16 0.07 36.08
N SER A 159 -4.01 0.13 35.05
CA SER A 159 -5.39 0.59 35.18
C SER A 159 -6.32 -0.50 35.73
N GLU A 160 -7.55 -0.14 36.08
CA GLU A 160 -8.58 -1.12 36.44
C GLU A 160 -8.81 -2.09 35.28
N ILE A 161 -8.94 -3.38 35.59
CA ILE A 161 -9.14 -4.45 34.63
C ILE A 161 -10.64 -4.65 34.44
N ASP A 162 -11.10 -4.61 33.18
CA ASP A 162 -12.48 -4.95 32.84
C ASP A 162 -12.70 -6.48 32.89
N GLU A 163 -13.06 -7.00 34.06
CA GLU A 163 -13.31 -8.44 34.27
C GLU A 163 -14.43 -8.99 33.38
N ASP A 164 -15.49 -8.20 33.14
CA ASP A 164 -16.66 -8.65 32.39
C ASP A 164 -16.29 -8.90 30.94
N ASN A 165 -15.39 -8.08 30.38
CA ASN A 165 -14.82 -8.31 29.06
C ASN A 165 -13.98 -9.60 28.99
N ILE A 166 -13.13 -9.85 30.00
CA ILE A 166 -12.33 -11.10 30.05
C ILE A 166 -13.24 -12.33 30.18
N LYS A 167 -14.26 -12.28 31.06
CA LYS A 167 -15.26 -13.35 31.22
C LYS A 167 -16.01 -13.61 29.91
N LEU A 168 -16.34 -12.56 29.16
CA LEU A 168 -16.95 -12.67 27.86
C LEU A 168 -16.04 -13.41 26.86
N ILE A 169 -14.73 -13.09 26.81
CA ILE A 169 -13.75 -13.76 25.95
C ILE A 169 -13.61 -15.26 26.29
N ILE A 170 -13.51 -15.59 27.58
CA ILE A 170 -13.49 -16.97 28.08
C ILE A 170 -14.76 -17.70 27.62
N SER A 171 -15.92 -17.06 27.71
CA SER A 171 -17.19 -17.66 27.30
C SER A 171 -17.29 -17.92 25.79
N TYR A 172 -16.64 -17.11 24.97
CA TYR A 172 -16.57 -17.30 23.51
C TYR A 172 -15.56 -18.38 23.11
N SER A 173 -14.53 -18.60 23.91
CA SER A 173 -13.37 -19.46 23.60
C SER A 173 -13.22 -20.56 24.65
N LYS A 174 -14.34 -21.26 24.95
CA LYS A 174 -14.50 -22.14 26.12
C LYS A 174 -13.43 -23.22 26.28
N ASP A 175 -12.84 -23.66 25.16
CA ASP A 175 -11.85 -24.74 25.14
C ASP A 175 -10.41 -24.22 24.98
N ASP A 176 -10.23 -22.97 24.57
CA ASP A 176 -8.92 -22.39 24.25
C ASP A 176 -8.36 -21.52 25.40
N ILE A 177 -9.21 -21.05 26.31
CA ILE A 177 -8.84 -20.08 27.34
C ILE A 177 -9.25 -20.59 28.72
N ASP A 178 -8.29 -20.61 29.65
CA ASP A 178 -8.52 -21.02 31.03
C ASP A 178 -9.51 -20.07 31.73
N HIS A 179 -10.54 -20.63 32.36
CA HIS A 179 -11.47 -19.94 33.24
C HIS A 179 -10.80 -19.13 34.36
N LYS A 180 -9.54 -19.42 34.68
CA LYS A 180 -8.74 -18.70 35.69
C LYS A 180 -8.03 -17.45 35.17
N LEU A 181 -8.12 -17.13 33.89
CA LEU A 181 -7.42 -15.99 33.27
C LEU A 181 -7.62 -14.66 34.03
N VAL A 182 -8.82 -14.40 34.57
CA VAL A 182 -9.08 -13.18 35.38
C VAL A 182 -8.16 -13.13 36.61
N ASN A 183 -8.02 -14.26 37.32
CA ASN A 183 -7.18 -14.33 38.51
C ASN A 183 -5.69 -14.22 38.15
N GLU A 184 -5.28 -14.82 37.04
CA GLU A 184 -3.90 -14.72 36.53
C GLU A 184 -3.54 -13.27 36.19
N CYS A 185 -4.47 -12.52 35.59
CA CYS A 185 -4.28 -11.09 35.34
C CYS A 185 -4.07 -10.30 36.64
N TYR A 186 -4.83 -10.58 37.70
CA TYR A 186 -4.63 -9.93 39.00
C TYR A 186 -3.27 -10.29 39.64
N GLN A 187 -2.89 -11.57 39.61
CA GLN A 187 -1.59 -12.02 40.13
C GLN A 187 -0.43 -11.37 39.37
N PHE A 188 -0.55 -11.27 38.04
CA PHE A 188 0.47 -10.60 37.22
C PHE A 188 0.52 -9.10 37.50
N LYS A 189 -0.63 -8.46 37.70
CA LYS A 189 -0.68 -7.04 38.06
C LYS A 189 -0.01 -6.79 39.42
N GLU A 190 -0.30 -7.60 40.44
CA GLU A 190 0.34 -7.52 41.75
C GLU A 190 1.87 -7.73 41.64
N TYR A 191 2.29 -8.69 40.82
CA TYR A 191 3.71 -8.90 40.51
C TYR A 191 4.38 -7.66 39.89
N LEU A 192 3.72 -6.97 38.96
CA LEU A 192 4.25 -5.72 38.36
C LEU A 192 4.34 -4.56 39.36
N GLU A 193 3.49 -4.57 40.40
CA GLU A 193 3.51 -3.57 41.48
C GLU A 193 4.52 -3.90 42.59
N THR A 194 5.11 -5.11 42.57
CA THR A 194 6.12 -5.54 43.53
C THR A 194 7.49 -4.94 43.16
N PRO A 195 8.21 -4.25 44.08
CA PRO A 195 9.47 -3.57 43.79
C PRO A 195 10.66 -4.49 43.48
#